data_AF-A0A2W1DMP8-F1
#
_entry.id   AF-A0A2W1DMP8-F1
#
_cell.length_a   1.000
_cell.length_b   1.000
_cell.length_c   1.000
_cell.angle_alpha   90.00
_cell.angle_beta   90.00
_cell.angle_gamma   90.00
#
_symmetry.space_group_name_H-M   'P 1'
#
loop_
_entity.id
_entity.type
_entity.pdbx_description
1 polymer ?
#
loop_
_entity_poly.entity_id
_entity_poly.type
_entity_poly.pdbx_seq_one_letter_code
_entity_poly.pdbx_strand_id
1 'polypeptide(L)'
;MSPLTGPGISLTFPKDVPNTTSSNPHSKKTAIHYKAANPAYNKQHLIVRPIDDLAQMKEEEEAKDSQNDVRVYKEVQIYGKERSDTAPASAVLLALMQPTPSSAADLDAWYRQEHNAQMSKEPGWLRTCRYELVSQSSDNAEAKLTFLAMHEFGEGEQLGDTVKALQPVSEWTMKVMKEVVGIDAAIYRV
;
A
#
# COMPACT_ATOMS: atom_id res chain seq x y z
N MET A 1 22.78 -1.06 12.67
CA MET A 1 21.45 -1.28 12.06
C MET A 1 21.47 -2.69 11.49
N SER A 2 20.44 -3.50 11.72
CA SER A 2 20.33 -4.80 11.04
C SER A 2 20.19 -4.58 9.53
N PRO A 3 20.75 -5.46 8.68
CA PRO A 3 20.58 -5.35 7.24
C PRO A 3 19.09 -5.40 6.88
N LEU A 4 18.67 -4.56 5.94
CA LEU A 4 17.32 -4.59 5.40
C LEU A 4 17.18 -5.84 4.53
N THR A 5 16.46 -6.84 5.04
CA THR A 5 16.25 -8.13 4.36
C THR A 5 14.77 -8.49 4.37
N GLY A 6 14.38 -9.37 3.45
CA GLY A 6 13.02 -9.92 3.35
C GLY A 6 12.15 -9.22 2.31
N PRO A 7 10.90 -9.67 2.15
CA PRO A 7 10.04 -9.24 1.06
C PRO A 7 9.56 -7.79 1.24
N GLY A 8 9.25 -7.17 0.11
CA GLY A 8 8.75 -5.81 0.05
C GLY A 8 8.00 -5.49 -1.24
N ILE A 9 7.66 -4.23 -1.39
CA ILE A 9 7.09 -3.69 -2.64
C ILE A 9 7.66 -2.32 -2.95
N SER A 10 7.75 -1.99 -4.23
CA SER A 10 7.88 -0.62 -4.71
C SER A 10 6.52 -0.15 -5.21
N LEU A 11 6.09 1.01 -4.71
CA LEU A 11 4.96 1.76 -5.26
C LEU A 11 5.50 2.92 -6.09
N THR A 12 5.02 3.05 -7.32
CA THR A 12 5.24 4.24 -8.15
C THR A 12 3.91 4.92 -8.37
N PHE A 13 3.84 6.22 -8.09
CA PHE A 13 2.73 7.10 -8.47
C PHE A 13 3.20 8.04 -9.60
N PRO A 14 2.90 7.69 -10.87
CA PRO A 14 3.27 8.53 -12.00
C PRO A 14 2.53 9.88 -11.98
N LYS A 15 3.23 10.96 -12.35
CA LYS A 15 2.60 12.28 -12.57
C LYS A 15 1.85 12.35 -13.90
N ASP A 16 2.33 11.62 -14.89
CA ASP A 16 1.76 11.52 -16.24
C ASP A 16 1.26 10.10 -16.54
N VAL A 17 0.47 9.93 -17.61
CA VAL A 17 0.01 8.60 -18.06
C VAL A 17 1.24 7.71 -18.33
N PRO A 18 1.38 6.56 -17.66
CA PRO A 18 2.60 5.78 -17.74
C PRO A 18 2.81 5.26 -19.16
N ASN A 19 3.99 5.54 -19.72
CA ASN A 19 4.49 4.88 -20.92
C ASN A 19 4.94 3.48 -20.50
N THR A 20 4.27 2.44 -21.00
CA THR A 20 4.32 1.04 -20.50
C THR A 20 5.62 0.28 -20.80
N THR A 21 6.77 0.95 -20.90
CA THR A 21 8.02 0.34 -21.40
C THR A 21 9.20 0.49 -20.43
N SER A 22 9.00 0.16 -19.14
CA SER A 22 10.14 -0.03 -18.22
C SER A 22 9.97 -1.34 -17.44
N SER A 23 10.50 -2.40 -18.06
CA SER A 23 10.75 -3.68 -17.42
C SER A 23 12.12 -3.63 -16.75
N ASN A 24 12.16 -3.61 -15.41
CA ASN A 24 13.39 -3.87 -14.68
C ASN A 24 13.68 -5.39 -14.73
N PRO A 25 14.85 -5.83 -15.24
CA PRO A 25 15.15 -7.26 -15.44
C PRO A 25 15.35 -8.08 -14.15
N HIS A 26 15.33 -7.47 -12.95
CA HIS A 26 15.65 -8.17 -11.69
C HIS A 26 14.44 -8.65 -10.88
N SER A 27 13.21 -8.25 -11.20
CA SER A 27 12.00 -8.83 -10.58
C SER A 27 11.39 -9.88 -11.51
N LYS A 28 11.38 -11.15 -11.08
CA LYS A 28 10.69 -12.23 -11.81
C LYS A 28 9.17 -12.06 -11.86
N LYS A 29 8.62 -11.08 -11.12
CA LYS A 29 7.19 -10.74 -11.12
C LYS A 29 6.95 -9.45 -11.91
N THR A 30 6.02 -9.51 -12.85
CA THR A 30 5.60 -8.36 -13.65
C THR A 30 5.01 -7.26 -12.76
N ALA A 31 5.36 -6.01 -13.04
CA ALA A 31 4.74 -4.85 -12.42
C ALA A 31 3.22 -4.86 -12.69
N ILE A 32 2.43 -4.51 -11.67
CA ILE A 32 0.97 -4.44 -11.78
C ILE A 32 0.59 -2.96 -11.84
N HIS A 33 -0.18 -2.58 -12.86
CA HIS A 33 -0.69 -1.23 -13.00
C HIS A 33 -2.15 -1.19 -12.57
N TYR A 34 -2.48 -0.25 -11.69
CA TYR A 34 -3.84 0.07 -11.31
C TYR A 34 -4.17 1.54 -11.63
N LYS A 35 -5.44 1.80 -11.91
CA LYS A 35 -6.03 3.13 -12.06
C LYS A 35 -6.95 3.45 -10.90
N ALA A 36 -6.90 4.68 -10.40
CA ALA A 36 -7.77 5.12 -9.32
C ALA A 36 -9.24 5.04 -9.74
N ALA A 37 -10.09 4.57 -8.83
CA ALA A 37 -11.52 4.48 -9.03
C ALA A 37 -12.19 5.86 -9.06
N ASN A 38 -11.78 6.75 -8.15
CA ASN A 38 -12.28 8.12 -8.12
C ASN A 38 -11.57 8.98 -9.19
N PRO A 39 -12.29 9.51 -10.19
CA PRO A 39 -11.69 10.38 -11.21
C PRO A 39 -11.19 11.73 -10.67
N ALA A 40 -11.65 12.15 -9.50
CA ALA A 40 -11.20 13.38 -8.84
C ALA A 40 -9.96 13.19 -7.95
N TYR A 41 -9.49 11.96 -7.76
CA TYR A 41 -8.30 11.69 -6.96
C TYR A 41 -7.02 12.08 -7.72
N ASN A 42 -6.04 12.72 -7.08
CA ASN A 42 -4.90 13.29 -7.80
C ASN A 42 -3.88 12.24 -8.28
N LYS A 43 -3.73 11.11 -7.59
CA LYS A 43 -2.86 9.99 -8.00
C LYS A 43 -3.65 8.98 -8.80
N GLN A 44 -3.88 9.29 -10.08
CA GLN A 44 -4.71 8.47 -10.96
C GLN A 44 -4.10 7.11 -11.30
N HIS A 45 -2.79 6.94 -11.14
CA HIS A 45 -2.07 5.72 -11.49
C HIS A 45 -1.22 5.22 -10.34
N LEU A 46 -1.21 3.90 -10.16
CA LEU A 46 -0.41 3.18 -9.18
C LEU A 46 0.28 2.01 -9.88
N ILE A 47 1.60 1.95 -9.82
CA ILE A 47 2.36 0.78 -10.25
C ILE A 47 2.92 0.09 -9.02
N VAL A 48 2.60 -1.20 -8.86
CA VAL A 48 3.07 -2.04 -7.75
C VAL A 48 4.07 -3.04 -8.29
N ARG A 49 5.28 -3.06 -7.72
CA ARG A 49 6.32 -4.05 -8.05
C ARG A 49 6.68 -4.87 -6.81
N PRO A 50 6.48 -6.19 -6.81
CA PRO A 50 6.98 -7.06 -5.76
C PRO A 50 8.51 -7.10 -5.73
N ILE A 51 9.06 -7.14 -4.52
CA ILE A 51 10.49 -7.30 -4.24
C ILE A 51 10.61 -8.56 -3.37
N ASP A 52 11.32 -9.58 -3.87
CA ASP A 52 11.46 -10.85 -3.16
C ASP A 52 12.37 -10.70 -1.92
N ASP A 53 13.45 -9.93 -2.05
CA ASP A 53 14.36 -9.61 -0.96
C ASP A 53 14.92 -8.20 -1.12
N LEU A 54 14.64 -7.33 -0.15
CA LEU A 54 15.13 -5.96 -0.10
C LEU A 54 16.66 -5.85 -0.07
N ALA A 55 17.36 -6.92 0.36
CA ALA A 55 18.82 -6.96 0.33
C ALA A 55 19.40 -6.92 -1.10
N GLN A 56 18.59 -7.26 -2.10
CA GLN A 56 18.99 -7.30 -3.51
C GLN A 56 18.74 -5.98 -4.23
N MET A 57 18.06 -5.01 -3.59
CA MET A 57 17.90 -3.68 -4.17
C MET A 57 19.26 -2.99 -4.21
N LYS A 58 19.70 -2.62 -5.43
CA LYS A 58 20.90 -1.80 -5.61
C LYS A 58 20.56 -0.35 -5.28
N GLU A 59 21.50 0.41 -4.72
CA GLU A 59 21.40 1.87 -4.53
C GLU A 59 21.02 2.61 -5.84
N GLU A 60 21.34 2.03 -7.01
CA GLU A 60 20.98 2.55 -8.33
C GLU A 60 19.48 2.41 -8.68
N GLU A 61 18.74 1.49 -8.05
CA GLU A 61 17.27 1.38 -8.20
C GLU A 61 16.51 2.37 -7.30
N GLU A 62 17.20 2.95 -6.31
CA GLU A 62 16.76 4.14 -5.58
C GLU A 62 17.05 5.44 -6.36
N ALA A 63 17.41 5.34 -7.66
CA ALA A 63 17.57 6.51 -8.51
C ALA A 63 16.36 7.43 -8.32
N LYS A 64 16.64 8.67 -7.89
CA LYS A 64 15.65 9.73 -7.74
C LYS A 64 14.90 9.88 -9.04
N ASP A 65 13.76 9.21 -9.13
CA ASP A 65 12.79 9.48 -10.18
C ASP A 65 12.19 10.84 -9.85
N SER A 66 12.82 11.89 -10.39
CA SER A 66 12.35 13.27 -10.21
C SER A 66 10.97 13.50 -10.83
N GLN A 67 10.54 12.61 -11.73
CA GLN A 67 9.25 12.67 -12.40
C GLN A 67 8.18 11.94 -11.59
N ASN A 68 8.46 10.77 -11.00
CA ASN A 68 7.48 9.95 -10.29
C ASN A 68 7.74 9.85 -8.79
N ASP A 69 6.67 9.78 -7.99
CA ASP A 69 6.80 9.47 -6.56
C ASP A 69 6.97 7.95 -6.40
N VAL A 70 8.21 7.53 -6.14
CA VAL A 70 8.58 6.12 -5.93
C VAL A 70 8.84 5.90 -4.45
N ARG A 71 8.21 4.87 -3.88
CA ARG A 71 8.31 4.53 -2.46
C ARG A 71 8.58 3.05 -2.32
N VAL A 72 9.60 2.69 -1.54
CA VAL A 72 9.95 1.31 -1.21
C VAL A 72 9.43 1.00 0.18
N TYR A 73 8.75 -0.13 0.31
CA TYR A 73 8.23 -0.61 1.58
C TYR A 73 8.66 -2.03 1.88
N LYS A 74 8.88 -2.29 3.16
CA LYS A 74 9.15 -3.62 3.71
C LYS A 74 7.87 -4.24 4.26
N GLU A 75 7.67 -5.52 3.99
CA GLU A 75 6.50 -6.24 4.49
C GLU A 75 6.58 -6.49 6.00
N VAL A 76 5.48 -6.20 6.69
CA VAL A 76 5.33 -6.33 8.15
C VAL A 76 4.33 -7.44 8.50
N GLN A 77 3.28 -7.61 7.70
CA GLN A 77 2.27 -8.64 7.91
C GLN A 77 1.48 -8.92 6.64
N ILE A 78 1.18 -10.20 6.41
CA ILE A 78 0.06 -10.64 5.57
C ILE A 78 -1.02 -11.21 6.50
N TYR A 79 -2.27 -10.78 6.30
CA TYR A 79 -3.46 -11.34 6.95
C TYR A 79 -4.43 -11.80 5.87
N GLY A 80 -4.72 -13.10 5.80
CA GLY A 80 -5.59 -13.69 4.77
C GLY A 80 -4.86 -14.71 3.91
N LYS A 81 -5.29 -14.85 2.66
CA LYS A 81 -4.68 -15.81 1.72
C LYS A 81 -3.24 -15.41 1.40
N GLU A 82 -2.36 -16.39 1.26
CA GLU A 82 -1.01 -16.15 0.72
C GLU A 82 -1.07 -15.65 -0.72
N ARG A 83 -0.10 -14.81 -1.11
CA ARG A 83 -0.04 -14.26 -2.46
C ARG A 83 0.16 -15.39 -3.47
N SER A 84 -0.77 -15.55 -4.41
CA SER A 84 -0.62 -16.47 -5.53
C SER A 84 0.09 -15.76 -6.67
N ASP A 85 1.00 -16.45 -7.36
CA ASP A 85 1.72 -15.93 -8.53
C ASP A 85 0.87 -15.93 -9.80
N THR A 86 -0.37 -16.44 -9.75
CA THR A 86 -1.17 -16.69 -10.96
C THR A 86 -1.96 -15.48 -11.46
N ALA A 87 -2.33 -14.53 -10.60
CA ALA A 87 -3.03 -13.30 -11.01
C ALA A 87 -2.94 -12.19 -9.94
N PRO A 88 -2.79 -10.92 -10.33
CA PRO A 88 -2.92 -9.79 -9.41
C PRO A 88 -4.35 -9.65 -8.89
N ALA A 89 -4.53 -8.96 -7.76
CA ALA A 89 -5.85 -8.55 -7.29
C ALA A 89 -6.52 -7.64 -8.33
N SER A 90 -7.83 -7.79 -8.53
CA SER A 90 -8.55 -6.94 -9.50
C SER A 90 -8.80 -5.53 -8.96
N ALA A 91 -8.87 -5.39 -7.64
CA ALA A 91 -8.98 -4.11 -6.96
C ALA A 91 -8.11 -4.07 -5.71
N VAL A 92 -7.62 -2.90 -5.36
CA VAL A 92 -6.90 -2.63 -4.12
C VAL A 92 -7.45 -1.39 -3.43
N LEU A 93 -7.66 -1.47 -2.12
CA LEU A 93 -7.81 -0.30 -1.26
C LEU A 93 -6.45 -0.03 -0.63
N LEU A 94 -5.85 1.10 -1.01
CA LEU A 94 -4.59 1.57 -0.46
C LEU A 94 -4.91 2.54 0.69
N ALA A 95 -4.30 2.35 1.86
CA ALA A 95 -4.37 3.26 2.99
C ALA A 95 -2.96 3.56 3.51
N LEU A 96 -2.51 4.78 3.27
CA LEU A 96 -1.25 5.34 3.76
C LEU A 96 -1.55 6.15 5.01
N MET A 97 -0.80 5.93 6.09
CA MET A 97 -1.02 6.59 7.37
C MET A 97 0.31 7.03 8.01
N GLN A 98 0.24 8.12 8.77
CA GLN A 98 1.31 8.53 9.68
C GLN A 98 0.79 8.59 11.12
N PRO A 99 1.14 7.62 11.99
CA PRO A 99 0.87 7.74 13.41
C PRO A 99 1.78 8.80 14.05
N THR A 100 1.35 9.37 15.19
CA THR A 100 2.32 9.99 16.13
C THR A 100 3.28 8.92 16.67
N PRO A 101 4.51 9.29 17.10
CA PRO A 101 5.45 8.34 17.69
C PRO A 101 4.87 7.51 18.85
N SER A 102 4.01 8.10 19.68
CA SER A 102 3.36 7.42 20.80
C SER A 102 2.20 6.50 20.38
N SER A 103 1.60 6.72 19.21
CA SER A 103 0.43 5.95 18.72
C SER A 103 0.79 4.81 17.76
N ALA A 104 2.04 4.71 17.30
CA ALA A 104 2.44 3.72 16.30
C ALA A 104 2.18 2.27 16.74
N ALA A 105 2.43 1.97 18.02
CA ALA A 105 2.14 0.65 18.59
C ALA A 105 0.64 0.37 18.70
N ASP A 106 -0.18 1.38 19.00
CA ASP A 106 -1.64 1.23 19.09
C ASP A 106 -2.26 1.05 17.70
N LEU A 107 -1.74 1.75 16.68
CA LEU A 107 -2.12 1.54 15.27
C LEU A 107 -1.79 0.10 14.82
N ASP A 108 -0.59 -0.41 15.13
CA ASP A 108 -0.23 -1.80 14.80
C ASP A 108 -1.14 -2.82 15.51
N ALA A 109 -1.40 -2.60 16.80
CA ALA A 109 -2.28 -3.44 17.61
C ALA A 109 -3.71 -3.46 17.04
N TRP A 110 -4.26 -2.29 16.71
CA TRP A 110 -5.58 -2.15 16.12
C TRP A 110 -5.71 -2.91 14.80
N TYR A 111 -4.70 -2.81 13.92
CA TYR A 111 -4.68 -3.62 12.69
C TYR A 111 -4.69 -5.12 12.97
N ARG A 112 -3.85 -5.59 13.88
CA ARG A 112 -3.71 -7.02 14.18
C ARG A 112 -4.92 -7.62 14.88
N GLN A 113 -5.56 -6.85 15.76
CA GLN A 113 -6.57 -7.37 16.69
C GLN A 113 -8.01 -7.07 16.25
N GLU A 114 -8.24 -5.99 15.51
CA GLU A 114 -9.59 -5.54 15.15
C GLU A 114 -9.75 -5.35 13.63
N HIS A 115 -9.01 -4.41 13.05
CA HIS A 115 -9.31 -3.93 11.70
C HIS A 115 -9.18 -5.01 10.62
N ASN A 116 -8.14 -5.83 10.68
CA ASN A 116 -7.95 -6.88 9.68
C ASN A 116 -9.11 -7.90 9.69
N ALA A 117 -9.60 -8.27 10.87
CA ALA A 117 -10.73 -9.18 11.03
C ALA A 117 -12.06 -8.52 10.65
N GLN A 118 -12.17 -7.20 10.74
CA GLN A 118 -13.32 -6.45 10.23
C GLN A 118 -13.30 -6.37 8.70
N MET A 119 -12.17 -5.96 8.12
CA MET A 119 -11.97 -5.83 6.68
C MET A 119 -12.15 -7.16 5.94
N SER A 120 -11.79 -8.28 6.57
CA SER A 120 -11.95 -9.60 5.96
C SER A 120 -13.39 -10.04 5.72
N LYS A 121 -14.36 -9.30 6.25
CA LYS A 121 -15.79 -9.52 6.04
C LYS A 121 -16.33 -8.80 4.81
N GLU A 122 -15.55 -7.89 4.22
CA GLU A 122 -15.97 -7.15 3.04
C GLU A 122 -16.06 -8.08 1.81
N PRO A 123 -17.09 -7.90 0.95
CA PRO A 123 -17.26 -8.69 -0.26
C PRO A 123 -16.00 -8.67 -1.13
N GLY A 124 -15.62 -9.85 -1.65
CA GLY A 124 -14.46 -9.99 -2.54
C GLY A 124 -13.10 -9.86 -1.85
N TRP A 125 -13.02 -9.65 -0.52
CA TRP A 125 -11.74 -9.52 0.18
C TRP A 125 -10.86 -10.77 0.03
N LEU A 126 -9.58 -10.57 -0.25
CA LEU A 126 -8.59 -11.64 -0.40
C LEU A 126 -7.60 -11.67 0.76
N ARG A 127 -7.03 -10.51 1.08
CA ARG A 127 -6.00 -10.32 2.12
C ARG A 127 -5.79 -8.85 2.43
N THR A 128 -5.14 -8.60 3.56
CA THR A 128 -4.53 -7.32 3.91
C THR A 128 -3.02 -7.52 4.05
N CYS A 129 -2.25 -6.74 3.28
CA CYS A 129 -0.80 -6.69 3.42
C CYS A 129 -0.40 -5.35 4.06
N ARG A 130 0.43 -5.39 5.09
CA ARG A 130 0.89 -4.21 5.82
C ARG A 130 2.39 -4.04 5.64
N TYR A 131 2.82 -2.81 5.45
CA TYR A 131 4.19 -2.48 5.12
C TYR A 131 4.69 -1.25 5.89
N GLU A 132 6.01 -1.20 6.10
CA GLU A 132 6.74 -0.06 6.67
C GLU A 132 7.59 0.60 5.58
N LEU A 133 7.60 1.94 5.54
CA LEU A 133 8.39 2.70 4.56
C LEU A 133 9.89 2.48 4.81
N VAL A 134 10.61 2.18 3.74
CA VAL A 134 12.07 2.03 3.72
C VAL A 134 12.71 3.30 3.16
N SER A 135 12.30 3.69 1.96
CA SER A 135 12.86 4.83 1.24
C SER A 135 11.84 5.43 0.27
N GLN A 136 12.07 6.67 -0.15
CA GLN A 136 11.23 7.39 -1.10
C GLN A 136 12.05 8.35 -1.95
N SER A 137 11.65 8.54 -3.21
CA SER A 137 12.36 9.40 -4.16
C SER A 137 12.01 10.89 -4.04
N SER A 138 10.87 11.22 -3.42
CA SER A 138 10.32 12.58 -3.38
C SER A 138 10.36 13.21 -2.00
N ASP A 139 10.64 14.52 -1.95
CA ASP A 139 10.66 15.34 -0.72
C ASP A 139 9.31 16.03 -0.44
N ASN A 140 8.21 15.64 -1.11
CA ASN A 140 6.91 16.30 -1.00
C ASN A 140 6.27 16.12 0.40
N ALA A 141 5.33 16.96 0.84
CA ALA A 141 4.74 16.89 2.18
C ALA A 141 3.99 15.56 2.49
N GLU A 142 3.56 14.83 1.47
CA GLU A 142 3.00 13.47 1.58
C GLU A 142 4.07 12.38 1.84
N ALA A 143 5.35 12.74 1.78
CA ALA A 143 6.54 11.92 1.99
C ALA A 143 6.79 11.62 3.49
N LYS A 144 5.73 11.66 4.31
CA LYS A 144 5.78 11.37 5.75
C LYS A 144 4.82 10.28 6.17
N LEU A 145 4.14 9.59 5.25
CA LEU A 145 3.26 8.47 5.59
C LEU A 145 4.10 7.19 5.64
N THR A 146 4.56 6.79 6.82
CA THR A 146 5.48 5.67 6.98
C THR A 146 4.79 4.31 7.05
N PHE A 147 3.48 4.29 7.26
CA PHE A 147 2.69 3.06 7.36
C PHE A 147 1.82 2.89 6.11
N LEU A 148 1.81 1.68 5.56
CA LEU A 148 0.96 1.31 4.44
C LEU A 148 0.14 0.06 4.79
N ALA A 149 -1.17 0.11 4.56
CA ALA A 149 -2.01 -1.06 4.39
C ALA A 149 -2.53 -1.13 2.95
N MET A 150 -2.40 -2.30 2.33
CA MET A 150 -2.96 -2.62 1.02
C MET A 150 -3.93 -3.78 1.19
N HIS A 151 -5.22 -3.48 1.04
CA HIS A 151 -6.28 -4.48 1.08
C HIS A 151 -6.57 -4.93 -0.35
N GLU A 152 -6.34 -6.21 -0.64
CA GLU A 152 -6.52 -6.79 -1.96
C GLU A 152 -7.91 -7.42 -2.07
N PHE A 153 -8.58 -7.17 -3.20
CA PHE A 153 -9.91 -7.65 -3.51
C PHE A 153 -9.96 -8.34 -4.88
N GLY A 154 -10.82 -9.34 -4.98
CA GLY A 154 -11.13 -10.07 -6.20
C GLY A 154 -12.50 -9.70 -6.77
N GLU A 155 -13.07 -10.63 -7.53
CA GLU A 155 -14.40 -10.51 -8.10
C GLU A 155 -15.48 -10.34 -7.00
N GLY A 156 -16.49 -9.50 -7.27
CA GLY A 156 -17.61 -9.27 -6.37
C GLY A 156 -17.36 -8.25 -5.25
N GLU A 157 -16.25 -7.49 -5.32
CA GLU A 157 -16.00 -6.36 -4.42
C GLU A 157 -17.08 -5.26 -4.52
N GLN A 158 -17.30 -4.56 -3.41
CA GLN A 158 -18.35 -3.53 -3.29
C GLN A 158 -17.81 -2.21 -2.69
N LEU A 159 -16.55 -1.86 -2.99
CA LEU A 159 -15.87 -0.70 -2.42
C LEU A 159 -16.44 0.64 -2.91
N GLY A 160 -17.08 0.64 -4.09
CA GLY A 160 -17.42 1.87 -4.80
C GLY A 160 -16.16 2.61 -5.29
N ASP A 161 -16.22 3.94 -5.36
CA ASP A 161 -15.10 4.73 -5.91
C ASP A 161 -14.32 5.53 -4.85
N THR A 162 -14.89 5.66 -3.66
CA THR A 162 -14.30 6.40 -2.53
C THR A 162 -14.16 5.50 -1.31
N VAL A 163 -13.05 5.60 -0.59
CA VAL A 163 -12.84 4.87 0.67
C VAL A 163 -13.88 5.29 1.71
N LYS A 164 -14.51 4.30 2.36
CA LYS A 164 -15.49 4.49 3.43
C LYS A 164 -15.03 3.77 4.69
N ALA A 165 -15.41 4.30 5.85
CA ALA A 165 -15.18 3.62 7.12
C ALA A 165 -16.04 2.34 7.20
N LEU A 166 -15.42 1.24 7.62
CA LEU A 166 -16.12 -0.01 7.90
C LEU A 166 -17.14 0.19 9.03
N GLN A 167 -18.29 -0.48 8.91
CA GLN A 167 -19.37 -0.39 9.91
C GLN A 167 -19.50 -1.70 10.70
N PRO A 168 -19.86 -1.64 12.00
CA PRO A 168 -19.91 -0.42 12.83
C PRO A 168 -18.49 0.12 13.12
N VAL A 169 -18.37 1.44 13.31
CA VAL A 169 -17.11 2.06 13.75
C VAL A 169 -16.97 1.87 15.26
N SER A 170 -15.92 1.19 15.70
CA SER A 170 -15.64 0.97 17.13
C SER A 170 -15.05 2.22 17.80
N GLU A 171 -15.11 2.26 19.14
CA GLU A 171 -14.40 3.29 19.92
C GLU A 171 -12.88 3.26 19.69
N TRP A 172 -12.31 2.07 19.50
CA TRP A 172 -10.88 1.93 19.21
C TRP A 172 -10.51 2.49 17.84
N THR A 173 -11.33 2.22 16.82
CA THR A 173 -11.16 2.81 15.49
C THR A 173 -11.20 4.33 15.56
N MET A 174 -12.17 4.91 16.28
CA MET A 174 -12.24 6.37 16.45
C MET A 174 -11.00 6.94 17.15
N LYS A 175 -10.51 6.26 18.20
CA LYS A 175 -9.29 6.66 18.91
C LYS A 175 -8.07 6.64 17.98
N VAL A 176 -7.85 5.53 17.27
CA VAL A 176 -6.69 5.37 16.38
C VAL A 176 -6.71 6.41 15.27
N MET A 177 -7.86 6.63 14.62
CA MET A 177 -7.98 7.63 13.55
C MET A 177 -7.74 9.06 14.04
N LYS A 178 -8.00 9.35 15.32
CA LYS A 178 -7.71 10.66 15.93
C LYS A 178 -6.21 10.87 16.19
N GLU A 179 -5.44 9.80 16.38
CA GLU A 179 -4.00 9.85 16.69
C GLU A 179 -3.10 9.78 15.44
N VAL A 180 -3.69 9.51 14.27
CA VAL A 180 -3.01 9.59 12.97
C VAL A 180 -2.92 11.06 12.53
N VAL A 181 -1.71 11.53 12.22
CA VAL A 181 -1.43 12.92 11.82
C VAL A 181 -1.45 13.14 10.31
N GLY A 182 -1.59 12.07 9.53
CA GLY A 182 -1.75 12.13 8.09
C GLY A 182 -2.35 10.83 7.56
N ILE A 183 -3.32 10.95 6.66
CA ILE A 183 -3.96 9.82 5.99
C ILE A 183 -4.16 10.15 4.52
N ASP A 184 -3.88 9.17 3.68
CA ASP A 184 -4.24 9.20 2.26
C ASP A 184 -4.72 7.81 1.87
N ALA A 185 -5.92 7.71 1.31
CA ALA A 185 -6.53 6.44 0.99
C ALA A 185 -7.33 6.51 -0.30
N ALA A 186 -7.15 5.50 -1.15
CA ALA A 186 -7.81 5.42 -2.44
C ALA A 186 -8.05 3.97 -2.85
N ILE A 187 -9.06 3.78 -3.69
CA ILE A 187 -9.36 2.51 -4.34
C ILE A 187 -8.78 2.57 -5.74
N TYR A 188 -8.10 1.50 -6.15
CA TYR A 188 -7.59 1.33 -7.50
C TYR A 188 -8.03 -0.01 -8.08
N ARG A 189 -8.14 -0.07 -9.41
CA ARG A 189 -8.51 -1.28 -10.16
C ARG A 189 -7.56 -1.49 -11.35
N VAL A 190 -7.34 -2.74 -11.73
CA VAL A 190 -6.59 -3.09 -12.96
C VAL A 190 -7.35 -2.71 -14.22
#